data_AF-A0A4P9ZRU9-F1
#
_entry.id   AF-A0A4P9ZRU9-F1
#
_cell.length_a   1.000
_cell.length_b   1.000
_cell.length_c   1.000
_cell.angle_alpha   90.00
_cell.angle_beta   90.00
_cell.angle_gamma   90.00
#
_symmetry.space_group_name_H-M   'P 1'
#
loop_
_entity.id
_entity.type
_entity.pdbx_description
1 polymer ?
#
loop_
_entity_poly.entity_id
_entity_poly.type
_entity_poly.pdbx_seq_one_letter_code
_entity_poly.pdbx_strand_id
1 'polypeptide(L)'
;MPLVNCTRYVWGLARTSRLTTQRAFAKSRTVPYGRHSLWTARHSVHPELSLALRECLEALPKSPSSDYYQPWNALLLLVSASYGAEAIAALPALATTNFPPGATETTTNPAVLIGCVVDSVLAPSPSNASPTTPPTHPPNHRWASSTTIQWTPGVSLLAIQSSQPVVAFRLDDTTTQRRKLKSNAVGRWQPPDRYQQLRRENASIDMSRFTSVARADNLVQLPSELRALPSEEDRSPVFILFSDDEPHQFLDVLNSHFPASMKAGVIGSSTPFINGRPFTLFDRTGLYSSGMCGVAIPKLSSHLTSHVKYEQLVPVGDPLIITRCQGNVILELDGPGSEDLPGLLKRSTQAYESKQIRLYARIHDQNVQSSHYNDDDQSTVYRIVGGDPAKHTMVLDTVEELQPGQDIQIYHDAAGGDLKELPTGPVDPNVPSTTPSSPGLLQFRALDPDTSASVSHTPSMESACSTPALNTGGTAEPSMAPMLFGGASQNGFIWGHRARPIQIPNSQGTLYTKSD
;
A
#
# COMPACT_ATOMS: atom_id res chain seq x y z
N MET A 1 44.89 -2.59 62.25
CA MET A 1 46.29 -2.76 61.76
C MET A 1 46.35 -4.03 60.92
N PRO A 2 47.28 -4.14 59.96
CA PRO A 2 47.77 -3.17 58.97
C PRO A 2 47.23 -3.60 57.57
N LEU A 3 47.68 -3.18 56.37
CA LEU A 3 48.52 -2.08 55.83
C LEU A 3 47.58 -1.14 55.02
N VAL A 4 47.87 0.08 54.54
CA VAL A 4 49.09 0.82 54.15
C VAL A 4 49.62 0.52 52.73
N ASN A 5 49.24 1.36 51.77
CA ASN A 5 50.23 2.30 51.19
C ASN A 5 49.58 3.48 50.46
N CYS A 6 50.33 4.58 50.34
CA CYS A 6 49.92 5.80 49.63
C CYS A 6 50.98 6.22 48.61
N THR A 7 50.56 6.79 47.49
CA THR A 7 51.46 7.59 46.64
C THR A 7 50.75 8.85 46.16
N ARG A 8 51.28 10.01 46.53
CA ARG A 8 50.90 11.30 45.96
C ARG A 8 51.73 11.56 44.71
N TYR A 9 51.16 12.27 43.73
CA TYR A 9 51.91 13.22 42.92
C TYR A 9 51.15 14.55 42.86
N VAL A 10 51.86 15.67 42.99
CA VAL A 10 51.30 17.03 43.01
C VAL A 10 52.22 17.96 42.21
N TRP A 11 51.83 18.26 40.99
CA TRP A 11 52.27 19.36 40.11
C TRP A 11 51.10 19.61 39.13
N GLY A 12 50.76 20.82 38.69
CA GLY A 12 51.25 22.15 39.05
C GLY A 12 50.33 23.24 38.44
N LEU A 13 50.48 24.48 38.89
CA LEU A 13 49.61 25.63 38.60
C LEU A 13 49.16 25.85 37.14
N ALA A 14 47.88 26.18 36.96
CA ALA A 14 47.46 27.34 36.14
C ALA A 14 46.04 27.82 36.51
N ARG A 15 45.91 29.01 37.13
CA ARG A 15 44.64 29.76 37.20
C ARG A 15 44.69 30.89 36.17
N THR A 16 43.83 30.84 35.16
CA THR A 16 43.45 32.04 34.39
C THR A 16 41.94 32.05 34.15
N SER A 17 41.33 33.21 34.37
CA SER A 17 39.89 33.43 34.27
C SER A 17 39.41 33.58 32.83
N ARG A 18 38.26 33.00 32.49
CA ARG A 18 37.33 33.54 31.47
C ARG A 18 35.90 33.07 31.71
N LEU A 19 35.20 33.79 32.59
CA LEU A 19 33.73 33.76 32.69
C LEU A 19 33.13 34.50 31.48
N THR A 20 33.06 33.83 30.33
CA THR A 20 32.36 34.33 29.13
C THR A 20 32.15 33.19 28.12
N THR A 21 31.27 33.39 27.14
CA THR A 21 31.08 32.48 25.97
C THR A 21 30.44 31.11 26.26
N GLN A 22 29.51 31.01 27.22
CA GLN A 22 28.57 29.88 27.32
C GLN A 22 27.09 30.29 27.09
N ARG A 23 26.87 31.33 26.27
CA ARG A 23 25.54 31.87 25.92
C ARG A 23 25.40 32.24 24.43
N ALA A 24 26.20 31.63 23.56
CA ALA A 24 26.33 32.02 22.14
C ALA A 24 25.86 30.98 21.09
N PHE A 25 25.44 29.76 21.50
CA PHE A 25 24.95 28.72 20.56
C PHE A 25 23.47 28.32 20.74
N ALA A 26 22.76 28.91 21.72
CA ALA A 26 21.32 28.71 21.91
C ALA A 26 20.43 29.64 21.05
N LYS A 27 21.02 30.28 20.01
CA LYS A 27 20.31 31.07 18.99
C LYS A 27 20.87 30.77 17.58
N SER A 28 21.08 29.49 17.29
CA SER A 28 20.82 29.04 15.91
C SER A 28 19.39 29.46 15.59
N ARG A 29 19.20 30.31 14.58
CA ARG A 29 17.86 30.61 14.10
C ARG A 29 17.33 29.34 13.47
N THR A 30 16.36 28.71 14.12
CA THR A 30 15.39 27.87 13.44
C THR A 30 14.67 28.78 12.45
N VAL A 31 15.24 28.92 11.25
CA VAL A 31 14.48 29.27 10.06
C VAL A 31 13.29 28.30 10.08
N PRO A 32 12.04 28.78 10.03
CA PRO A 32 10.91 27.87 9.90
C PRO A 32 11.13 27.16 8.57
N TYR A 33 11.53 25.89 8.62
CA TYR A 33 11.53 25.03 7.45
C TYR A 33 10.12 25.11 6.90
N GLY A 34 9.99 25.60 5.66
CA GLY A 34 8.69 25.68 5.01
C GLY A 34 8.05 24.29 4.98
N ARG A 35 6.74 24.22 4.74
CA ARG A 35 6.02 22.95 4.48
C ARG A 35 6.50 22.37 3.13
N HIS A 36 7.77 21.98 3.05
CA HIS A 36 8.35 21.24 1.93
C HIS A 36 7.67 19.87 1.92
N SER A 37 6.98 19.55 0.82
CA SER A 37 6.44 18.22 0.66
C SER A 37 7.61 17.23 0.63
N LEU A 38 7.61 16.27 1.56
CA LEU A 38 8.60 15.18 1.62
C LEU A 38 8.46 14.19 0.43
N TRP A 39 7.54 14.49 -0.50
CA TRP A 39 7.02 13.65 -1.56
C TRP A 39 6.82 14.52 -2.81
N THR A 40 7.17 14.02 -3.99
CA THR A 40 6.73 14.61 -5.27
C THR A 40 6.35 13.50 -6.23
N ALA A 41 5.06 13.44 -6.55
CA ALA A 41 4.53 12.53 -7.56
C ALA A 41 4.57 13.15 -8.96
N ARG A 42 4.86 12.31 -9.96
CA ARG A 42 4.75 12.56 -11.40
C ARG A 42 4.14 11.36 -12.09
N HIS A 43 3.56 11.60 -13.25
CA HIS A 43 2.97 10.57 -14.10
C HIS A 43 3.26 10.92 -15.57
N SER A 44 3.23 9.91 -16.42
CA SER A 44 3.20 10.07 -17.88
C SER A 44 2.35 8.96 -18.48
N VAL A 45 1.58 9.29 -19.51
CA VAL A 45 0.80 8.35 -20.33
C VAL A 45 1.46 8.10 -21.70
N HIS A 46 2.74 8.47 -21.85
CA HIS A 46 3.46 8.36 -23.11
C HIS A 46 3.63 6.87 -23.52
N PRO A 47 3.34 6.50 -24.79
CA PRO A 47 3.27 5.09 -25.21
C PRO A 47 4.62 4.37 -25.24
N GLU A 48 5.73 5.10 -25.36
CA GLU A 48 7.08 4.56 -25.15
C GLU A 48 7.56 4.79 -23.71
N LEU A 49 7.93 3.72 -23.02
CA LEU A 49 8.36 3.71 -21.61
C LEU A 49 9.61 4.56 -21.34
N SER A 50 10.56 4.62 -22.28
CA SER A 50 11.81 5.38 -22.09
C SER A 50 11.55 6.89 -22.01
N LEU A 51 10.62 7.36 -22.83
CA LEU A 51 10.15 8.75 -22.87
C LEU A 51 9.18 9.03 -21.71
N ALA A 52 8.29 8.12 -21.36
CA ALA A 52 7.40 8.25 -20.19
C ALA A 52 8.19 8.43 -18.88
N LEU A 53 9.27 7.65 -18.70
CA LEU A 53 10.19 7.80 -17.57
C LEU A 53 10.94 9.14 -17.64
N ARG A 54 11.41 9.55 -18.81
CA ARG A 54 12.10 10.84 -18.99
C ARG A 54 11.21 12.03 -18.65
N GLU A 55 9.97 12.06 -19.14
CA GLU A 55 8.98 13.10 -18.82
C GLU A 55 8.74 13.19 -17.31
N CYS A 56 8.56 12.05 -16.63
CA CYS A 56 8.42 12.01 -15.18
C CYS A 56 9.63 12.61 -14.45
N LEU A 57 10.84 12.38 -14.95
CA LEU A 57 12.10 12.84 -14.35
C LEU A 57 12.40 14.31 -14.62
N GLU A 58 12.18 14.78 -15.85
CA GLU A 58 12.36 16.19 -16.21
C GLU A 58 11.34 17.10 -15.52
N ALA A 59 10.16 16.56 -15.19
CA ALA A 59 9.13 17.24 -14.41
C ALA A 59 9.36 17.22 -12.89
N LEU A 60 10.27 16.38 -12.34
CA LEU A 60 10.65 16.50 -10.93
C LEU A 60 11.30 17.87 -10.69
N PRO A 61 11.03 18.54 -9.55
CA PRO A 61 11.67 19.80 -9.25
C PRO A 61 13.17 19.58 -9.14
N LYS A 62 13.91 20.11 -10.12
CA LYS A 62 15.37 20.08 -10.12
C LYS A 62 15.83 20.76 -8.84
N SER A 63 16.63 20.06 -8.04
CA SER A 63 17.32 20.64 -6.89
C SER A 63 17.99 21.94 -7.35
N PRO A 64 17.57 23.12 -6.88
CA PRO A 64 18.27 24.35 -7.24
C PRO A 64 19.71 24.21 -6.77
N SER A 65 20.66 24.82 -7.49
CA SER A 65 22.11 24.67 -7.26
C SER A 65 22.63 25.44 -6.03
N SER A 66 21.83 25.43 -4.97
CA SER A 66 22.12 25.91 -3.62
C SER A 66 22.50 24.70 -2.78
N ASP A 67 23.58 24.80 -2.00
CA ASP A 67 24.16 23.71 -1.19
C ASP A 67 23.21 23.13 -0.11
N TYR A 68 21.99 23.68 0.01
CA TYR A 68 21.00 23.36 1.04
C TYR A 68 19.95 22.33 0.63
N TYR A 69 19.82 21.99 -0.66
CA TYR A 69 18.85 20.98 -1.10
C TYR A 69 19.46 19.57 -1.06
N GLN A 70 18.89 18.71 -0.20
CA GLN A 70 19.27 17.30 -0.13
C GLN A 70 18.78 16.55 -1.38
N PRO A 71 19.56 15.59 -1.92
CA PRO A 71 19.11 14.74 -3.02
C PRO A 71 17.93 13.85 -2.59
N TRP A 72 17.15 13.38 -3.56
CA TRP A 72 16.09 12.39 -3.33
C TRP A 72 16.64 11.13 -2.67
N ASN A 73 16.07 10.72 -1.54
CA ASN A 73 16.54 9.55 -0.80
C ASN A 73 16.02 8.25 -1.45
N ALA A 74 14.79 8.28 -1.94
CA ALA A 74 14.14 7.16 -2.61
C ALA A 74 13.23 7.61 -3.75
N LEU A 75 13.04 6.71 -4.70
CA LEU A 75 12.25 6.87 -5.92
C LEU A 75 11.44 5.59 -6.09
N LEU A 76 10.12 5.71 -6.13
CA LEU A 76 9.19 4.60 -6.28
C LEU A 76 8.54 4.68 -7.65
N LEU A 77 8.62 3.60 -8.42
CA LEU A 77 8.20 3.58 -9.82
C LEU A 77 7.13 2.50 -10.07
N LEU A 78 5.98 2.93 -10.58
CA LEU A 78 4.90 2.06 -11.03
C LEU A 78 4.84 2.13 -12.56
N VAL A 79 4.80 0.97 -13.19
CA VAL A 79 4.83 0.83 -14.65
C VAL A 79 3.62 0.01 -15.10
N SER A 80 2.82 0.53 -16.03
CA SER A 80 1.66 -0.22 -16.51
C SER A 80 2.05 -1.48 -17.30
N ALA A 81 1.27 -2.53 -17.11
CA ALA A 81 1.29 -3.78 -17.85
C ALA A 81 1.07 -3.61 -19.37
N SER A 82 0.65 -2.42 -19.82
CA SER A 82 0.52 -2.07 -21.24
C SER A 82 1.87 -1.97 -21.99
N TYR A 83 2.99 -1.81 -21.29
CA TYR A 83 4.30 -1.69 -21.93
C TYR A 83 4.85 -3.08 -22.33
N GLY A 84 5.46 -3.16 -23.51
CA GLY A 84 5.97 -4.41 -24.07
C GLY A 84 7.13 -5.04 -23.27
N ALA A 85 7.30 -6.35 -23.47
CA ALA A 85 8.30 -7.20 -22.81
C ALA A 85 9.69 -6.58 -22.75
N GLU A 86 10.19 -6.09 -23.88
CA GLU A 86 11.54 -5.53 -24.04
C GLU A 86 11.71 -4.20 -23.30
N ALA A 87 10.66 -3.36 -23.28
CA ALA A 87 10.68 -2.10 -22.56
C ALA A 87 10.76 -2.34 -21.04
N ILE A 88 9.96 -3.29 -20.53
CA ILE A 88 10.00 -3.71 -19.12
C ILE A 88 11.35 -4.38 -18.80
N ALA A 89 11.90 -5.21 -19.70
CA ALA A 89 13.24 -5.78 -19.56
C ALA A 89 14.35 -4.72 -19.47
N ALA A 90 14.20 -3.59 -20.16
CA ALA A 90 15.14 -2.48 -20.14
C ALA A 90 15.08 -1.61 -18.87
N LEU A 91 14.09 -1.78 -17.97
CA LEU A 91 13.91 -0.91 -16.79
C LEU A 91 15.17 -0.73 -15.92
N PRO A 92 15.96 -1.77 -15.55
CA PRO A 92 17.17 -1.57 -14.75
C PRO A 92 18.28 -0.81 -15.49
N ALA A 93 18.35 -0.95 -16.82
CA ALA A 93 19.30 -0.20 -17.66
C ALA A 93 18.88 1.26 -17.85
N LEU A 94 17.58 1.51 -18.10
CA LEU A 94 16.99 2.85 -18.13
C LEU A 94 17.15 3.55 -16.78
N ALA A 95 16.96 2.81 -15.68
CA ALA A 95 17.20 3.32 -14.33
C ALA A 95 18.67 3.70 -14.12
N THR A 96 19.60 2.81 -14.44
CA THR A 96 21.05 3.07 -14.30
C THR A 96 21.55 4.22 -15.18
N THR A 97 20.87 4.46 -16.32
CA THR A 97 21.22 5.56 -17.25
C THR A 97 20.63 6.91 -16.82
N ASN A 98 19.35 6.96 -16.42
CA ASN A 98 18.66 8.22 -16.14
C ASN A 98 18.79 8.67 -14.67
N PHE A 99 18.95 7.73 -13.73
CA PHE A 99 19.32 8.05 -12.36
C PHE A 99 20.84 7.94 -12.23
N PRO A 100 21.59 9.04 -12.00
CA PRO A 100 23.03 8.95 -11.78
C PRO A 100 23.30 8.09 -10.53
N PRO A 101 24.32 7.20 -10.53
CA PRO A 101 24.77 6.56 -9.30
C PRO A 101 25.09 7.65 -8.28
N GLY A 102 24.67 7.44 -7.02
CA GLY A 102 24.88 8.44 -5.95
C GLY A 102 26.35 8.85 -5.90
N ALA A 103 26.61 10.15 -6.04
CA ALA A 103 27.93 10.60 -6.44
C ALA A 103 29.01 10.29 -5.38
N THR A 104 29.88 9.34 -5.72
CA THR A 104 31.08 8.91 -4.97
C THR A 104 30.86 8.36 -3.55
N GLU A 105 31.82 7.56 -3.08
CA GLU A 105 31.79 6.78 -1.84
C GLU A 105 31.62 7.62 -0.56
N THR A 106 31.77 8.94 -0.65
CA THR A 106 31.60 9.91 0.45
C THR A 106 30.14 10.30 0.71
N THR A 107 29.22 10.08 -0.24
CA THR A 107 27.82 10.53 -0.12
C THR A 107 26.95 9.40 0.43
N THR A 108 26.65 9.46 1.72
CA THR A 108 26.28 8.29 2.55
C THR A 108 24.92 7.63 2.26
N ASN A 109 24.17 8.05 1.24
CA ASN A 109 23.02 7.33 0.70
C ASN A 109 22.86 7.62 -0.81
N PRO A 110 23.05 6.64 -1.71
CA PRO A 110 22.60 6.76 -3.09
C PRO A 110 21.06 6.68 -3.16
N ALA A 111 20.44 7.46 -4.04
CA ALA A 111 19.00 7.41 -4.25
C ALA A 111 18.55 5.97 -4.62
N VAL A 112 17.66 5.41 -3.80
CA VAL A 112 17.10 4.07 -4.03
C VAL A 112 16.04 4.15 -5.13
N LEU A 113 16.08 3.24 -6.11
CA LEU A 113 14.95 2.98 -6.99
C LEU A 113 14.38 1.58 -6.72
N ILE A 114 13.08 1.50 -6.45
CA ILE A 114 12.30 0.26 -6.43
C ILE A 114 10.96 0.45 -7.13
N GLY A 115 10.32 -0.65 -7.53
CA GLY A 115 9.02 -0.58 -8.20
C GLY A 115 8.43 -1.93 -8.57
N CYS A 116 7.27 -1.88 -9.23
CA CYS A 116 6.61 -3.04 -9.81
C CYS A 116 5.79 -2.70 -11.05
N VAL A 117 5.42 -3.73 -11.80
CA VAL A 117 4.39 -3.63 -12.84
C VAL A 117 3.00 -3.66 -12.20
N VAL A 118 2.11 -2.79 -12.66
CA VAL A 118 0.69 -2.66 -12.23
C VAL A 118 -0.22 -2.66 -13.46
N ASP A 119 -1.52 -2.90 -13.32
CA ASP A 119 -2.44 -2.93 -14.48
C ASP A 119 -2.59 -1.52 -15.05
N SER A 120 -2.85 -0.55 -14.19
CA SER A 120 -2.90 0.87 -14.53
C SER A 120 -2.26 1.74 -13.45
N VAL A 121 -1.78 2.91 -13.87
CA VAL A 121 -1.27 3.94 -12.98
C VAL A 121 -2.32 5.03 -12.78
N LEU A 122 -2.13 5.83 -11.74
CA LEU A 122 -3.03 6.92 -11.40
C LEU A 122 -2.60 8.24 -12.06
N ALA A 123 -3.51 8.84 -12.83
CA ALA A 123 -3.30 10.10 -13.50
C ALA A 123 -4.46 11.08 -13.23
N PRO A 124 -4.20 12.39 -13.17
CA PRO A 124 -5.26 13.37 -13.37
C PRO A 124 -5.78 13.22 -14.81
N SER A 125 -7.11 13.18 -14.97
CA SER A 125 -7.73 13.29 -16.29
C SER A 125 -7.20 14.55 -16.97
N PRO A 126 -6.78 14.49 -18.26
CA PRO A 126 -6.61 15.70 -19.03
C PRO A 126 -7.97 16.42 -19.01
N SER A 127 -7.99 17.65 -18.49
CA SER A 127 -9.23 18.42 -18.47
C SER A 127 -9.60 18.75 -19.90
N ASN A 128 -10.79 18.33 -20.35
CA ASN A 128 -11.39 18.75 -21.62
C ASN A 128 -11.84 20.21 -21.57
N ALA A 129 -10.94 21.09 -21.14
CA ALA A 129 -11.00 22.53 -21.28
C ALA A 129 -10.75 22.87 -22.76
N SER A 130 -11.75 22.60 -23.59
CA SER A 130 -11.85 23.16 -24.93
C SER A 130 -11.56 24.66 -24.86
N PRO A 131 -10.80 25.26 -25.80
CA PRO A 131 -10.47 26.69 -25.79
C PRO A 131 -11.66 27.58 -26.21
N THR A 132 -12.84 27.31 -25.63
CA THR A 132 -14.09 28.04 -25.85
C THR A 132 -14.06 29.38 -25.12
N THR A 133 -13.52 30.40 -25.80
CA THR A 133 -13.71 31.85 -25.60
C THR A 133 -13.40 32.43 -24.20
N PRO A 134 -12.56 33.48 -24.09
CA PRO A 134 -12.30 34.12 -22.80
C PRO A 134 -13.60 34.71 -22.21
N PRO A 135 -13.92 34.43 -20.93
CA PRO A 135 -15.14 34.93 -20.31
C PRO A 135 -15.10 36.45 -20.15
N THR A 136 -16.14 37.14 -20.62
CA THR A 136 -16.24 38.61 -20.67
C THR A 136 -16.58 39.28 -19.34
N HIS A 137 -16.51 38.55 -18.22
CA HIS A 137 -16.80 39.06 -16.88
C HIS A 137 -15.69 38.75 -15.88
N PRO A 138 -15.34 39.68 -14.97
CA PRO A 138 -14.31 39.44 -13.96
C PRO A 138 -14.77 38.35 -12.96
N PRO A 139 -13.97 37.29 -12.73
CA PRO A 139 -14.38 36.17 -11.90
C PRO A 139 -14.27 36.50 -10.40
N ASN A 140 -15.37 36.33 -9.66
CA ASN A 140 -15.31 36.26 -8.20
C ASN A 140 -14.54 34.99 -7.77
N HIS A 141 -13.67 35.12 -6.77
CA HIS A 141 -12.74 34.06 -6.35
C HIS A 141 -13.44 32.83 -5.74
N ARG A 142 -13.67 31.78 -6.54
CA ARG A 142 -13.74 30.36 -6.09
C ARG A 142 -13.69 29.39 -7.28
N TRP A 143 -12.49 29.08 -7.76
CA TRP A 143 -12.26 28.07 -8.81
C TRP A 143 -11.58 26.83 -8.22
N ALA A 144 -12.32 26.05 -7.44
CA ALA A 144 -11.92 24.70 -7.07
C ALA A 144 -12.29 23.75 -8.22
N SER A 145 -11.49 23.76 -9.29
CA SER A 145 -11.67 22.85 -10.42
C SER A 145 -11.41 21.41 -9.97
N SER A 146 -12.49 20.65 -9.75
CA SER A 146 -12.41 19.23 -9.39
C SER A 146 -11.57 18.50 -10.45
N THR A 147 -10.39 18.05 -10.05
CA THR A 147 -9.51 17.29 -10.92
C THR A 147 -10.04 15.86 -10.94
N THR A 148 -10.80 15.50 -11.97
CA THR A 148 -11.24 14.12 -12.18
C THR A 148 -10.01 13.22 -12.23
N ILE A 149 -9.94 12.22 -11.37
CA ILE A 149 -8.84 11.27 -11.31
C ILE A 149 -9.20 10.06 -12.19
N GLN A 150 -8.26 9.58 -12.99
CA GLN A 150 -8.45 8.43 -13.89
C GLN A 150 -7.33 7.40 -13.74
N TRP A 151 -7.69 6.14 -13.97
CA TRP A 151 -6.78 5.01 -14.00
C TRP A 151 -6.40 4.75 -15.46
N THR A 152 -5.12 4.93 -15.80
CA THR A 152 -4.65 4.91 -17.20
C THR A 152 -3.44 3.99 -17.39
N PRO A 153 -3.22 3.48 -18.61
CA PRO A 153 -1.90 3.00 -19.03
C PRO A 153 -0.87 4.13 -18.88
N GLY A 154 0.35 3.81 -18.45
CA GLY A 154 1.39 4.81 -18.21
C GLY A 154 2.40 4.45 -17.11
N VAL A 155 3.16 5.45 -16.69
CA VAL A 155 4.14 5.44 -15.60
C VAL A 155 3.68 6.37 -14.48
N SER A 156 3.89 5.98 -13.22
CA SER A 156 3.83 6.89 -12.07
C SER A 156 5.12 6.80 -11.26
N LEU A 157 5.72 7.94 -10.96
CA LEU A 157 6.99 8.09 -10.26
C LEU A 157 6.78 8.97 -9.02
N LEU A 158 7.16 8.45 -7.85
CA LEU A 158 7.17 9.21 -6.59
C LEU A 158 8.61 9.38 -6.11
N ALA A 159 9.09 10.61 -6.08
CA ALA A 159 10.35 10.97 -5.45
C ALA A 159 10.11 11.36 -3.97
N ILE A 160 10.92 10.79 -3.08
CA ILE A 160 10.85 11.01 -1.63
C ILE A 160 12.08 11.78 -1.18
N GLN A 161 11.87 12.91 -0.51
CA GLN A 161 12.89 13.74 0.12
C GLN A 161 12.64 13.77 1.63
N SER A 162 13.52 13.15 2.41
CA SER A 162 13.43 13.10 3.86
C SER A 162 14.74 13.52 4.51
N SER A 163 14.61 14.30 5.58
CA SER A 163 15.73 14.65 6.48
C SER A 163 16.30 13.45 7.25
N GLN A 164 15.60 12.31 7.24
CA GLN A 164 16.07 11.04 7.79
C GLN A 164 16.33 10.04 6.64
N PRO A 165 17.34 9.16 6.76
CA PRO A 165 17.64 8.18 5.72
C PRO A 165 16.46 7.24 5.51
N VAL A 166 15.93 7.19 4.28
CA VAL A 166 14.90 6.23 3.90
C VAL A 166 15.55 4.85 3.81
N VAL A 167 15.02 3.88 4.54
CA VAL A 167 15.57 2.52 4.60
C VAL A 167 14.84 1.65 3.59
N ALA A 168 15.53 1.32 2.50
CA ALA A 168 15.03 0.39 1.50
C ALA A 168 15.39 -1.06 1.84
N PHE A 169 14.57 -1.99 1.37
CA PHE A 169 14.77 -3.42 1.59
C PHE A 169 14.15 -4.25 0.46
N ARG A 170 14.63 -5.49 0.32
CA ARG A 170 14.09 -6.52 -0.58
C ARG A 170 14.08 -7.86 0.14
N LEU A 171 13.02 -8.63 -0.07
CA LEU A 171 12.88 -10.03 0.33
C LEU A 171 12.81 -10.88 -0.93
N ASP A 172 13.78 -11.78 -1.09
CA ASP A 172 13.77 -12.81 -2.13
C ASP A 172 13.29 -14.13 -1.50
N ASP A 173 12.48 -14.92 -2.21
CA ASP A 173 12.00 -16.22 -1.69
C ASP A 173 13.16 -17.18 -1.34
N THR A 174 14.25 -17.09 -2.11
CA THR A 174 15.47 -17.91 -1.98
C THR A 174 16.25 -17.66 -0.69
N THR A 175 16.18 -16.45 -0.14
CA THR A 175 16.91 -16.08 1.09
C THR A 175 16.03 -16.11 2.34
N THR A 176 14.72 -15.89 2.18
CA THR A 176 13.77 -15.71 3.28
C THR A 176 12.99 -16.97 3.67
N GLN A 177 13.09 -18.05 2.88
CA GLN A 177 12.29 -19.27 3.02
C GLN A 177 10.77 -19.03 3.00
N ARG A 178 10.32 -17.91 2.41
CA ARG A 178 8.90 -17.53 2.33
C ARG A 178 8.11 -18.62 1.61
N ARG A 179 7.06 -19.12 2.26
CA ARG A 179 6.18 -20.18 1.77
C ARG A 179 4.95 -19.54 1.11
N LYS A 180 4.62 -19.96 -0.12
CA LYS A 180 3.39 -19.55 -0.81
C LYS A 180 2.16 -20.14 -0.09
N LEU A 181 1.46 -19.33 0.71
CA LEU A 181 0.39 -19.74 1.61
C LEU A 181 -0.97 -19.91 0.93
N LYS A 182 -1.32 -19.08 -0.06
CA LYS A 182 -2.60 -19.18 -0.80
C LYS A 182 -2.75 -20.53 -1.52
N SER A 183 -1.63 -21.14 -1.92
CA SER A 183 -1.60 -22.49 -2.48
C SER A 183 -1.96 -23.61 -1.49
N ASN A 184 -2.08 -23.30 -0.19
CA ASN A 184 -2.21 -24.28 0.91
C ASN A 184 -3.53 -24.16 1.69
N ALA A 185 -4.32 -23.10 1.45
CA ALA A 185 -5.53 -22.81 2.20
C ALA A 185 -6.54 -23.98 2.13
N VAL A 186 -7.26 -24.21 3.22
CA VAL A 186 -8.13 -25.37 3.40
C VAL A 186 -9.16 -25.46 2.27
N GLY A 187 -9.28 -26.65 1.67
CA GLY A 187 -10.13 -26.93 0.50
C GLY A 187 -9.37 -26.96 -0.83
N ARG A 188 -8.15 -26.42 -0.93
CA ARG A 188 -7.29 -26.57 -2.11
C ARG A 188 -6.45 -27.85 -1.99
N TRP A 189 -6.76 -28.86 -2.82
CA TRP A 189 -5.99 -30.11 -2.88
C TRP A 189 -4.55 -29.83 -3.33
N GLN A 190 -3.57 -30.21 -2.51
CA GLN A 190 -2.16 -30.04 -2.85
C GLN A 190 -1.69 -31.11 -3.86
N PRO A 191 -0.69 -30.82 -4.71
CA PRO A 191 -0.10 -31.82 -5.60
C PRO A 191 0.40 -33.07 -4.83
N PRO A 192 0.26 -34.30 -5.36
CA PRO A 192 0.62 -35.53 -4.65
C PRO A 192 2.07 -35.56 -4.13
N ASP A 193 3.01 -35.00 -4.89
CA ASP A 193 4.43 -34.92 -4.52
C ASP A 193 4.66 -34.10 -3.24
N ARG A 194 3.81 -33.09 -3.01
CA ARG A 194 3.90 -32.23 -1.84
C ARG A 194 3.49 -32.94 -0.55
N TYR A 195 2.55 -33.89 -0.62
CA TYR A 195 2.29 -34.79 0.51
C TYR A 195 3.51 -35.67 0.85
N GLN A 196 4.28 -36.09 -0.16
CA GLN A 196 5.53 -36.83 0.09
C GLN A 196 6.62 -35.93 0.70
N GLN A 197 6.74 -34.68 0.24
CA GLN A 197 7.68 -33.71 0.79
C GLN A 197 7.32 -33.35 2.24
N LEU A 198 6.07 -32.97 2.51
CA LEU A 198 5.57 -32.73 3.87
C LEU A 198 5.77 -33.95 4.77
N ARG A 199 5.57 -35.18 4.28
CA ARG A 199 5.83 -36.39 5.09
C ARG A 199 7.32 -36.60 5.42
N ARG A 200 8.25 -35.98 4.69
CA ARG A 200 9.69 -35.98 5.01
C ARG A 200 10.05 -34.83 5.95
N GLU A 201 9.55 -33.61 5.69
CA GLU A 201 9.76 -32.43 6.54
C GLU A 201 9.14 -32.61 7.93
N ASN A 202 7.95 -33.20 8.01
CA ASN A 202 7.19 -33.39 9.24
C ASN A 202 7.75 -34.52 10.14
N ALA A 203 8.78 -35.25 9.70
CA ALA A 203 9.37 -36.35 10.46
C ALA A 203 10.04 -35.91 11.78
N SER A 204 10.22 -34.60 11.99
CA SER A 204 10.71 -33.99 13.23
C SER A 204 9.87 -32.81 13.72
N ILE A 205 8.59 -32.70 13.32
CA ILE A 205 7.72 -31.63 13.84
C ILE A 205 7.35 -31.91 15.30
N ASP A 206 7.71 -30.96 16.15
CA ASP A 206 7.34 -30.89 17.56
C ASP A 206 5.84 -30.57 17.67
N MET A 207 5.01 -31.62 17.73
CA MET A 207 3.55 -31.53 17.85
C MET A 207 3.08 -30.71 19.07
N SER A 208 3.94 -30.44 20.07
CA SER A 208 3.58 -29.57 21.20
C SER A 208 3.52 -28.07 20.82
N ARG A 209 4.13 -27.68 19.69
CA ARG A 209 4.08 -26.32 19.14
C ARG A 209 2.91 -26.10 18.19
N PHE A 210 2.24 -27.17 17.76
CA PHE A 210 1.17 -27.13 16.77
C PHE A 210 -0.13 -26.62 17.42
N THR A 211 -0.23 -25.29 17.56
CA THR A 211 -1.40 -24.64 18.18
C THR A 211 -2.63 -24.62 17.26
N SER A 212 -2.44 -24.74 15.94
CA SER A 212 -3.54 -24.73 14.96
C SER A 212 -3.11 -25.31 13.61
N VAL A 213 -4.10 -25.71 12.81
CA VAL A 213 -3.95 -26.22 11.43
C VAL A 213 -3.86 -25.08 10.40
N ALA A 214 -4.31 -23.87 10.73
CA ALA A 214 -4.38 -22.75 9.78
C ALA A 214 -3.11 -21.88 9.75
N ARG A 215 -2.54 -21.53 10.92
CA ARG A 215 -1.22 -20.88 10.99
C ARG A 215 -0.10 -21.81 10.48
N ALA A 216 0.37 -21.56 9.26
CA ALA A 216 1.65 -22.06 8.80
C ALA A 216 2.80 -21.35 9.54
N ASP A 217 3.84 -22.10 9.95
CA ASP A 217 5.03 -21.54 10.59
C ASP A 217 5.62 -20.38 9.77
N ASN A 218 5.70 -19.21 10.40
CA ASN A 218 6.28 -18.02 9.78
C ASN A 218 7.80 -18.01 10.00
N LEU A 219 8.52 -18.59 9.04
CA LEU A 219 9.98 -18.69 9.04
C LEU A 219 10.68 -17.42 8.52
N VAL A 220 9.91 -16.45 8.00
CA VAL A 220 10.46 -15.21 7.45
C VAL A 220 11.01 -14.35 8.57
N GLN A 221 12.27 -13.94 8.46
CA GLN A 221 12.90 -13.01 9.41
C GLN A 221 12.78 -11.56 8.93
N LEU A 222 12.76 -10.61 9.88
CA LEU A 222 12.90 -9.19 9.56
C LEU A 222 14.30 -8.94 8.94
N PRO A 223 14.42 -8.29 7.76
CA PRO A 223 15.70 -7.90 7.16
C PRO A 223 16.57 -7.05 8.10
N SER A 224 17.90 -7.18 7.97
CA SER A 224 18.89 -6.50 8.80
C SER A 224 18.73 -4.98 8.83
N GLU A 225 18.30 -4.42 7.71
CA GLU A 225 18.16 -3.00 7.43
C GLU A 225 17.02 -2.40 8.28
N LEU A 226 15.93 -3.18 8.42
CA LEU A 226 14.76 -2.78 9.20
C LEU A 226 14.94 -2.97 10.72
N ARG A 227 15.86 -3.85 11.16
CA ARG A 227 16.14 -4.07 12.61
C ARG A 227 16.68 -2.83 13.32
N ALA A 228 17.18 -1.83 12.58
CA ALA A 228 17.68 -0.57 13.13
C ALA A 228 16.60 0.53 13.26
N LEU A 229 15.36 0.27 12.81
CA LEU A 229 14.26 1.24 12.87
C LEU A 229 13.59 1.24 14.26
N PRO A 230 13.06 2.39 14.71
CA PRO A 230 12.27 2.45 15.93
C PRO A 230 10.92 1.77 15.77
N SER A 231 10.54 0.92 16.74
CA SER A 231 9.19 0.34 16.86
C SER A 231 8.22 1.20 17.70
N GLU A 232 8.73 2.25 18.36
CA GLU A 232 7.96 3.17 19.21
C GLU A 232 6.88 3.93 18.40
N GLU A 233 5.68 4.06 18.96
CA GLU A 233 4.51 4.68 18.31
C GLU A 233 4.79 6.11 17.80
N ASP A 234 5.33 6.99 18.64
CA ASP A 234 5.77 8.37 18.34
C ASP A 234 6.79 8.50 17.17
N ARG A 235 7.37 7.39 16.71
CA ARG A 235 8.46 7.36 15.73
C ARG A 235 8.26 6.30 14.65
N SER A 236 7.08 5.68 14.61
CA SER A 236 6.80 4.54 13.75
C SER A 236 7.06 4.89 12.27
N PRO A 237 7.87 4.10 11.55
CA PRO A 237 8.16 4.37 10.14
C PRO A 237 6.91 4.13 9.27
N VAL A 238 6.78 4.90 8.19
CA VAL A 238 5.75 4.66 7.16
C VAL A 238 6.32 3.72 6.12
N PHE A 239 5.65 2.61 5.84
CA PHE A 239 6.09 1.64 4.84
C PHE A 239 5.35 1.85 3.51
N ILE A 240 6.08 1.80 2.40
CA ILE A 240 5.53 1.71 1.04
C ILE A 240 6.08 0.45 0.37
N LEU A 241 5.19 -0.45 -0.03
CA LEU A 241 5.49 -1.85 -0.33
C LEU A 241 5.04 -2.25 -1.75
N PHE A 242 5.82 -3.11 -2.40
CA PHE A 242 5.49 -3.76 -3.68
C PHE A 242 5.72 -5.27 -3.56
N SER A 243 4.67 -6.06 -3.77
CA SER A 243 4.67 -7.51 -3.52
C SER A 243 4.22 -8.32 -4.73
N ASP A 244 4.61 -9.59 -4.78
CA ASP A 244 3.83 -10.60 -5.50
C ASP A 244 2.56 -11.02 -4.71
N ASP A 245 1.88 -12.08 -5.17
CA ASP A 245 0.62 -12.60 -4.62
C ASP A 245 0.65 -13.08 -3.15
N GLU A 246 1.83 -13.21 -2.52
CA GLU A 246 2.00 -13.87 -1.22
C GLU A 246 2.61 -12.96 -0.12
N PRO A 247 2.11 -11.73 0.12
CA PRO A 247 2.70 -10.80 1.09
C PRO A 247 2.56 -11.24 2.55
N HIS A 248 1.58 -12.12 2.85
CA HIS A 248 1.08 -12.43 4.20
C HIS A 248 2.18 -12.63 5.24
N GLN A 249 3.09 -13.60 5.02
CA GLN A 249 4.13 -13.94 5.99
C GLN A 249 4.99 -12.75 6.41
N PHE A 250 5.37 -11.88 5.46
CA PHE A 250 6.17 -10.72 5.81
C PHE A 250 5.35 -9.55 6.37
N LEU A 251 4.08 -9.42 5.99
CA LEU A 251 3.17 -8.48 6.66
C LEU A 251 2.96 -8.85 8.14
N ASP A 252 2.88 -10.14 8.49
CA ASP A 252 2.83 -10.57 9.89
C ASP A 252 4.13 -10.25 10.65
N VAL A 253 5.30 -10.36 10.01
CA VAL A 253 6.58 -9.90 10.59
C VAL A 253 6.56 -8.39 10.81
N LEU A 254 6.15 -7.59 9.81
CA LEU A 254 6.06 -6.14 9.93
C LEU A 254 5.01 -5.69 10.95
N ASN A 255 3.88 -6.38 11.06
CA ASN A 255 2.83 -6.06 12.03
C ASN A 255 3.24 -6.44 13.46
N SER A 256 4.07 -7.49 13.63
CA SER A 256 4.64 -7.87 14.93
C SER A 256 5.75 -6.93 15.40
N HIS A 257 6.62 -6.48 14.49
CA HIS A 257 7.74 -5.60 14.83
C HIS A 257 7.39 -4.09 14.81
N PHE A 258 6.38 -3.70 14.03
CA PHE A 258 5.96 -2.30 13.86
C PHE A 258 4.43 -2.18 13.88
N PRO A 259 3.76 -2.48 15.01
CA PRO A 259 2.29 -2.51 15.09
C PRO A 259 1.65 -1.14 14.82
N ALA A 260 2.29 -0.05 15.27
CA ALA A 260 1.83 1.33 15.09
C ALA A 260 2.20 1.95 13.72
N SER A 261 2.94 1.25 12.87
CA SER A 261 3.35 1.76 11.55
C SER A 261 2.26 1.59 10.51
N MET A 262 1.86 2.69 9.85
CA MET A 262 1.09 2.62 8.62
C MET A 262 1.91 1.93 7.52
N LYS A 263 1.32 0.95 6.84
CA LYS A 263 1.92 0.25 5.69
C LYS A 263 0.94 0.34 4.52
N ALA A 264 1.37 0.99 3.44
CA ALA A 264 0.63 1.07 2.18
C ALA A 264 1.43 0.35 1.08
N GLY A 265 0.77 -0.10 0.02
CA GLY A 265 1.45 -0.72 -1.10
C GLY A 265 0.50 -1.27 -2.15
N VAL A 266 1.05 -1.82 -3.22
CA VAL A 266 0.29 -2.51 -4.28
C VAL A 266 0.85 -3.91 -4.49
N ILE A 267 -0.04 -4.87 -4.76
CA ILE A 267 0.37 -6.20 -5.22
C ILE A 267 0.57 -6.07 -6.73
N GLY A 268 1.77 -6.41 -7.21
CA GLY A 268 2.12 -6.31 -8.62
C GLY A 268 1.19 -7.14 -9.49
N SER A 269 0.96 -6.67 -10.71
CA SER A 269 0.11 -7.37 -11.68
C SER A 269 0.80 -8.61 -12.24
N SER A 270 -0.02 -9.56 -12.66
CA SER A 270 0.45 -10.83 -13.18
C SER A 270 1.05 -10.64 -14.58
N THR A 271 2.36 -10.85 -14.74
CA THR A 271 3.10 -10.59 -15.99
C THR A 271 3.40 -11.78 -16.92
N PRO A 272 2.83 -13.01 -16.79
CA PRO A 272 3.35 -14.17 -17.53
C PRO A 272 3.16 -14.06 -19.04
N PHE A 273 2.09 -13.39 -19.50
CA PHE A 273 1.83 -13.12 -20.91
C PHE A 273 2.61 -11.92 -21.47
N ILE A 274 3.29 -11.15 -20.62
CA ILE A 274 4.04 -9.95 -21.01
C ILE A 274 5.53 -10.29 -21.13
N ASN A 275 6.13 -10.89 -20.10
CA ASN A 275 7.57 -11.18 -20.07
C ASN A 275 7.93 -12.58 -19.52
N GLY A 276 6.96 -13.49 -19.45
CA GLY A 276 7.16 -14.85 -18.95
C GLY A 276 7.30 -14.98 -17.43
N ARG A 277 7.31 -13.88 -16.67
CA ARG A 277 7.43 -13.91 -15.20
C ARG A 277 6.04 -13.88 -14.55
N PRO A 278 5.77 -14.67 -13.48
CA PRO A 278 4.50 -14.60 -12.76
C PRO A 278 4.16 -13.17 -12.31
N PHE A 279 5.13 -12.46 -11.74
CA PHE A 279 5.07 -11.05 -11.38
C PHE A 279 6.35 -10.35 -11.84
N THR A 280 6.33 -9.02 -11.88
CA THR A 280 7.55 -8.22 -12.14
C THR A 280 7.69 -7.15 -11.08
N LEU A 281 8.50 -7.45 -10.06
CA LEU A 281 9.08 -6.47 -9.15
C LEU A 281 10.44 -6.05 -9.71
N PHE A 282 10.93 -4.85 -9.36
CA PHE A 282 12.25 -4.40 -9.78
C PHE A 282 12.90 -3.45 -8.77
N ASP A 283 14.22 -3.38 -8.87
CA ASP A 283 15.05 -2.37 -8.25
C ASP A 283 16.12 -1.89 -9.25
N ARG A 284 17.05 -1.05 -8.80
CA ARG A 284 18.15 -0.54 -9.64
C ARG A 284 19.05 -1.64 -10.23
N THR A 285 19.10 -2.81 -9.61
CA THR A 285 20.02 -3.91 -9.93
C THR A 285 19.40 -5.02 -10.78
N GLY A 286 18.07 -5.16 -10.83
CA GLY A 286 17.43 -6.20 -11.65
C GLY A 286 15.91 -6.28 -11.62
N LEU A 287 15.39 -7.33 -12.27
CA LEU A 287 13.98 -7.72 -12.29
C LEU A 287 13.77 -9.04 -11.53
N TYR A 288 12.76 -9.08 -10.67
CA TYR A 288 12.44 -10.20 -9.78
C TYR A 288 11.05 -10.75 -10.09
N SER A 289 10.95 -12.07 -10.15
CA SER A 289 9.72 -12.79 -10.54
C SER A 289 8.75 -13.05 -9.39
N SER A 290 9.21 -12.83 -8.15
CA SER A 290 8.51 -13.08 -6.89
C SER A 290 9.24 -12.32 -5.76
N GLY A 291 8.68 -12.39 -4.54
CA GLY A 291 9.22 -11.73 -3.35
C GLY A 291 8.49 -10.44 -2.99
N MET A 292 9.18 -9.53 -2.30
CA MET A 292 8.67 -8.20 -1.96
C MET A 292 9.81 -7.17 -1.89
N CYS A 293 9.57 -5.93 -2.35
CA CYS A 293 10.47 -4.80 -2.10
C CYS A 293 9.70 -3.65 -1.44
N GLY A 294 10.42 -2.73 -0.78
CA GLY A 294 9.79 -1.61 -0.11
C GLY A 294 10.76 -0.58 0.44
N VAL A 295 10.19 0.55 0.86
CA VAL A 295 10.88 1.56 1.66
C VAL A 295 10.16 1.74 2.98
N ALA A 296 10.93 1.87 4.05
CA ALA A 296 10.51 2.42 5.32
C ALA A 296 11.01 3.87 5.39
N ILE A 297 10.08 4.81 5.55
CA ILE A 297 10.36 6.24 5.71
C ILE A 297 10.31 6.54 7.22
N PRO A 298 11.46 6.76 7.89
CA PRO A 298 11.46 7.00 9.33
C PRO A 298 10.84 8.35 9.66
N LYS A 299 10.03 8.38 10.72
CA LYS A 299 9.53 9.61 11.35
C LYS A 299 8.93 10.63 10.35
N LEU A 300 7.94 10.18 9.58
CA LEU A 300 7.01 11.14 8.98
C LEU A 300 6.24 11.87 10.11
N SER A 301 5.65 13.03 9.81
CA SER A 301 4.83 13.73 10.82
C SER A 301 3.60 12.90 11.19
N SER A 302 3.15 13.01 12.45
CA SER A 302 1.97 12.39 13.07
C SER A 302 0.62 12.88 12.52
N HIS A 303 0.59 13.21 11.22
CA HIS A 303 -0.48 13.91 10.51
C HIS A 303 -0.85 13.15 9.22
N LEU A 304 -0.54 11.85 9.12
CA LEU A 304 -1.14 11.00 8.10
C LEU A 304 -2.50 10.48 8.57
N THR A 305 -3.46 10.39 7.65
CA THR A 305 -4.68 9.61 7.86
C THR A 305 -4.86 8.61 6.71
N SER A 306 -5.13 7.36 7.08
CA SER A 306 -5.45 6.24 6.20
C SER A 306 -6.96 6.02 6.15
N HIS A 307 -7.48 5.72 4.96
CA HIS A 307 -8.85 5.23 4.79
C HIS A 307 -8.89 4.13 3.71
N VAL A 308 -9.72 3.11 3.91
CA VAL A 308 -10.11 2.15 2.86
C VAL A 308 -11.57 2.36 2.53
N LYS A 309 -11.90 2.47 1.25
CA LYS A 309 -13.26 2.58 0.75
C LYS A 309 -13.62 1.35 -0.09
N TYR A 310 -14.79 0.77 0.17
CA TYR A 310 -15.33 -0.38 -0.56
C TYR A 310 -16.53 0.08 -1.40
N GLU A 311 -16.28 0.70 -2.55
CA GLU A 311 -17.27 1.56 -3.23
C GLU A 311 -18.56 0.86 -3.73
N GLN A 312 -18.56 -0.47 -3.78
CA GLN A 312 -19.64 -1.28 -4.38
C GLN A 312 -20.22 -2.33 -3.42
N LEU A 313 -19.89 -2.29 -2.13
CA LEU A 313 -20.42 -3.25 -1.15
C LEU A 313 -21.67 -2.73 -0.45
N VAL A 314 -22.74 -3.53 -0.50
CA VAL A 314 -24.04 -3.25 0.16
C VAL A 314 -24.29 -4.28 1.27
N PRO A 315 -24.61 -3.84 2.52
CA PRO A 315 -24.79 -4.75 3.64
C PRO A 315 -26.09 -5.57 3.56
N VAL A 316 -25.98 -6.85 3.88
CA VAL A 316 -27.07 -7.84 3.92
C VAL A 316 -27.42 -8.12 5.38
N GLY A 317 -28.47 -7.47 5.87
CA GLY A 317 -28.90 -7.58 7.27
C GLY A 317 -27.96 -6.92 8.29
N ASP A 318 -28.29 -7.11 9.56
CA ASP A 318 -27.58 -6.56 10.71
C ASP A 318 -26.21 -7.26 10.97
N PRO A 319 -25.27 -6.61 11.68
CA PRO A 319 -24.07 -7.26 12.19
C PRO A 319 -24.40 -8.44 13.12
N LEU A 320 -23.60 -9.50 13.02
CA LEU A 320 -23.67 -10.72 13.83
C LEU A 320 -22.35 -10.95 14.56
N ILE A 321 -22.36 -11.73 15.63
CA ILE A 321 -21.17 -12.12 16.40
C ILE A 321 -20.75 -13.54 16.01
N ILE A 322 -19.46 -13.76 15.74
CA ILE A 322 -18.90 -15.12 15.57
C ILE A 322 -18.91 -15.83 16.92
N THR A 323 -19.75 -16.85 17.10
CA THR A 323 -19.80 -17.65 18.34
C THR A 323 -19.00 -18.94 18.23
N ARG A 324 -18.91 -19.55 17.04
CA ARG A 324 -17.97 -20.66 16.78
C ARG A 324 -17.36 -20.59 15.38
N CYS A 325 -16.05 -20.79 15.33
CA CYS A 325 -15.24 -20.85 14.11
C CYS A 325 -14.11 -21.87 14.26
N GLN A 326 -13.46 -22.22 13.14
CA GLN A 326 -12.27 -23.05 13.10
C GLN A 326 -11.41 -22.64 11.88
N GLY A 327 -10.26 -22.03 12.12
CA GLY A 327 -9.42 -21.49 11.04
C GLY A 327 -10.14 -20.35 10.30
N ASN A 328 -10.27 -20.48 8.98
CA ASN A 328 -11.02 -19.56 8.11
C ASN A 328 -12.51 -19.96 7.92
N VAL A 329 -13.02 -20.92 8.70
CA VAL A 329 -14.40 -21.44 8.62
C VAL A 329 -15.21 -20.94 9.80
N ILE A 330 -16.35 -20.31 9.52
CA ILE A 330 -17.39 -19.97 10.49
C ILE A 330 -18.35 -21.16 10.60
N LEU A 331 -18.75 -21.49 11.83
CA LEU A 331 -19.60 -22.63 12.17
C LEU A 331 -20.89 -22.22 12.89
N GLU A 332 -20.85 -21.15 13.69
CA GLU A 332 -22.02 -20.59 14.39
C GLU A 332 -21.86 -19.06 14.50
N LEU A 333 -22.99 -18.36 14.32
CA LEU A 333 -23.16 -16.92 14.52
C LEU A 333 -24.33 -16.68 15.49
N ASP A 334 -24.33 -15.53 16.17
CA ASP A 334 -25.43 -15.06 17.03
C ASP A 334 -25.72 -13.56 16.75
N GLY A 335 -26.92 -13.08 17.06
CA GLY A 335 -27.27 -11.67 16.84
C GLY A 335 -28.75 -11.31 17.11
N PRO A 336 -29.03 -10.04 17.48
CA PRO A 336 -30.37 -9.58 17.84
C PRO A 336 -31.29 -9.56 16.62
N GLY A 337 -32.26 -10.49 16.59
CA GLY A 337 -33.22 -10.65 15.48
C GLY A 337 -33.17 -12.05 14.84
N SER A 338 -32.08 -12.80 15.08
CA SER A 338 -31.95 -14.24 14.80
C SER A 338 -32.57 -14.74 13.49
N GLU A 339 -32.28 -14.07 12.38
CA GLU A 339 -32.29 -14.76 11.10
C GLU A 339 -31.01 -15.62 11.03
N ASP A 340 -31.13 -16.86 11.53
CA ASP A 340 -30.03 -17.80 11.65
C ASP A 340 -29.15 -17.85 10.39
N LEU A 341 -27.88 -18.24 10.53
CA LEU A 341 -26.94 -18.36 9.41
C LEU A 341 -27.52 -19.10 8.17
N PRO A 342 -28.35 -20.17 8.28
CA PRO A 342 -29.09 -20.74 7.14
C PRO A 342 -30.12 -19.83 6.47
N GLY A 343 -30.75 -18.88 7.17
CA GLY A 343 -31.68 -17.91 6.59
C GLY A 343 -30.97 -16.90 5.70
N LEU A 344 -29.91 -16.29 6.23
CA LEU A 344 -29.02 -15.41 5.46
C LEU A 344 -28.41 -16.16 4.28
N LEU A 345 -27.84 -17.35 4.52
CA LEU A 345 -27.28 -18.18 3.47
C LEU A 345 -28.33 -18.61 2.44
N LYS A 346 -29.55 -19.04 2.82
CA LYS A 346 -30.61 -19.42 1.85
C LYS A 346 -30.99 -18.29 0.93
N ARG A 347 -31.17 -17.06 1.44
CA ARG A 347 -31.40 -15.89 0.57
C ARG A 347 -30.23 -15.65 -0.37
N SER A 348 -29.00 -15.71 0.14
CA SER A 348 -27.82 -15.55 -0.69
C SER A 348 -27.63 -16.69 -1.70
N THR A 349 -28.08 -17.92 -1.40
CA THR A 349 -28.01 -19.08 -2.29
C THR A 349 -29.10 -19.04 -3.35
N GLN A 350 -30.34 -18.64 -3.03
CA GLN A 350 -31.38 -18.38 -4.04
C GLN A 350 -30.96 -17.28 -5.02
N ALA A 351 -30.25 -16.27 -4.51
CA ALA A 351 -29.62 -15.26 -5.34
C ALA A 351 -28.46 -15.87 -6.18
N TYR A 352 -27.57 -16.65 -5.58
CA TYR A 352 -26.42 -17.32 -6.23
C TYR A 352 -26.82 -18.33 -7.33
N GLU A 353 -27.94 -19.03 -7.16
CA GLU A 353 -28.52 -19.96 -8.14
C GLU A 353 -29.13 -19.23 -9.35
N SER A 354 -29.49 -17.95 -9.21
CA SER A 354 -30.11 -17.15 -10.28
C SER A 354 -29.17 -16.12 -10.92
N LYS A 355 -28.12 -15.66 -10.22
CA LYS A 355 -27.07 -14.74 -10.69
C LYS A 355 -25.74 -15.04 -9.96
N GLN A 356 -24.60 -14.85 -10.61
CA GLN A 356 -23.27 -15.04 -10.01
C GLN A 356 -22.90 -13.93 -9.01
N ILE A 357 -23.61 -13.87 -7.89
CA ILE A 357 -23.45 -12.82 -6.88
C ILE A 357 -22.24 -13.14 -5.99
N ARG A 358 -21.28 -12.23 -6.01
CA ARG A 358 -20.12 -12.26 -5.11
C ARG A 358 -20.53 -11.76 -3.73
N LEU A 359 -20.21 -12.54 -2.71
CA LEU A 359 -20.51 -12.25 -1.31
C LEU A 359 -19.22 -12.01 -0.53
N TYR A 360 -19.29 -11.13 0.45
CA TYR A 360 -18.16 -10.67 1.25
C TYR A 360 -18.54 -10.59 2.73
N ALA A 361 -17.56 -10.63 3.61
CA ALA A 361 -17.71 -10.49 5.05
C ALA A 361 -16.76 -9.39 5.55
N ARG A 362 -17.29 -8.31 6.10
CA ARG A 362 -16.51 -7.35 6.91
C ARG A 362 -16.41 -7.93 8.32
N ILE A 363 -15.20 -8.07 8.83
CA ILE A 363 -14.94 -8.52 10.20
C ILE A 363 -14.28 -7.37 10.98
N HIS A 364 -14.73 -7.15 12.20
CA HIS A 364 -14.16 -6.21 13.16
C HIS A 364 -13.66 -6.97 14.41
N ASP A 365 -12.45 -6.63 14.88
CA ASP A 365 -11.80 -7.29 16.01
C ASP A 365 -11.95 -6.45 17.29
N GLN A 366 -13.03 -6.70 18.06
CA GLN A 366 -13.34 -5.99 19.31
C GLN A 366 -12.18 -5.98 20.34
N ASN A 367 -11.22 -6.90 20.21
CA ASN A 367 -10.05 -6.99 21.09
C ASN A 367 -9.02 -5.86 20.84
N VAL A 368 -9.15 -5.10 19.74
CA VAL A 368 -8.25 -3.98 19.42
C VAL A 368 -8.71 -2.70 20.10
N GLN A 369 -8.50 -2.61 21.42
CA GLN A 369 -8.73 -1.38 22.19
C GLN A 369 -7.66 -0.28 21.92
N SER A 370 -7.42 0.07 20.65
CA SER A 370 -6.53 1.16 20.25
C SER A 370 -7.29 2.47 20.12
N SER A 371 -7.31 3.27 21.20
CA SER A 371 -8.05 4.54 21.34
C SER A 371 -7.61 5.70 20.41
N HIS A 372 -6.83 5.42 19.36
CA HIS A 372 -6.17 6.40 18.49
C HIS A 372 -6.35 6.16 16.99
N TYR A 373 -6.96 5.05 16.57
CA TYR A 373 -7.25 4.76 15.17
C TYR A 373 -8.76 4.84 14.88
N ASN A 374 -9.11 5.09 13.62
CA ASN A 374 -10.50 5.07 13.18
C ASN A 374 -11.03 3.62 13.16
N ASP A 375 -12.32 3.46 13.42
CA ASP A 375 -13.04 2.19 13.40
C ASP A 375 -12.84 1.40 12.08
N ASP A 376 -12.87 2.12 10.94
CA ASP A 376 -12.58 1.56 9.61
C ASP A 376 -11.22 0.84 9.52
N ASP A 377 -10.17 1.39 10.15
CA ASP A 377 -8.79 0.87 10.13
C ASP A 377 -8.64 -0.45 10.94
N GLN A 378 -9.65 -0.81 11.74
CA GLN A 378 -9.74 -2.08 12.46
C GLN A 378 -10.55 -3.15 11.71
N SER A 379 -11.33 -2.74 10.71
CA SER A 379 -12.21 -3.63 9.94
C SER A 379 -11.51 -4.22 8.70
N THR A 380 -11.64 -5.52 8.47
CA THR A 380 -11.10 -6.18 7.26
C THR A 380 -12.21 -6.88 6.50
N VAL A 381 -12.30 -6.65 5.18
CA VAL A 381 -13.27 -7.33 4.31
C VAL A 381 -12.61 -8.52 3.60
N TYR A 382 -13.21 -9.70 3.77
CA TYR A 382 -12.83 -10.95 3.11
C TYR A 382 -13.91 -11.39 2.11
N ARG A 383 -13.52 -12.12 1.07
CA ARG A 383 -14.45 -12.77 0.14
C ARG A 383 -15.00 -14.06 0.76
N ILE A 384 -16.28 -14.35 0.59
CA ILE A 384 -16.86 -15.65 0.93
C ILE A 384 -16.62 -16.60 -0.25
N VAL A 385 -15.90 -17.70 -0.02
CA VAL A 385 -15.53 -18.67 -1.07
C VAL A 385 -16.40 -19.91 -1.11
N GLY A 386 -17.24 -20.11 -0.09
CA GLY A 386 -18.20 -21.20 -0.04
C GLY A 386 -18.87 -21.31 1.32
N GLY A 387 -19.74 -22.31 1.45
CA GLY A 387 -20.49 -22.60 2.65
C GLY A 387 -21.51 -23.71 2.39
N ASP A 388 -22.11 -24.23 3.45
CA ASP A 388 -23.22 -25.18 3.38
C ASP A 388 -24.37 -24.65 4.27
N PRO A 389 -25.46 -24.14 3.66
CA PRO A 389 -26.58 -23.58 4.41
C PRO A 389 -27.29 -24.60 5.30
N ALA A 390 -27.20 -25.91 5.01
CA ALA A 390 -27.79 -26.95 5.84
C ALA A 390 -26.88 -27.32 7.02
N LYS A 391 -25.55 -27.32 6.82
CA LYS A 391 -24.56 -27.54 7.90
C LYS A 391 -24.18 -26.27 8.68
N HIS A 392 -24.78 -25.13 8.35
CA HIS A 392 -24.51 -23.83 8.99
C HIS A 392 -23.03 -23.43 8.88
N THR A 393 -22.37 -23.71 7.76
CA THR A 393 -20.95 -23.36 7.56
C THR A 393 -20.74 -22.29 6.51
N MET A 394 -19.73 -21.43 6.72
CA MET A 394 -19.30 -20.38 5.79
C MET A 394 -17.77 -20.32 5.79
N VAL A 395 -17.15 -20.17 4.62
CA VAL A 395 -15.68 -20.21 4.44
C VAL A 395 -15.20 -18.90 3.82
N LEU A 396 -14.21 -18.28 4.44
CA LEU A 396 -13.65 -17.00 4.01
C LEU A 396 -12.29 -17.15 3.30
N ASP A 397 -12.03 -16.27 2.33
CA ASP A 397 -10.77 -16.20 1.57
C ASP A 397 -9.67 -15.50 2.38
N THR A 398 -9.27 -16.15 3.49
CA THR A 398 -8.23 -15.65 4.38
C THR A 398 -7.29 -16.77 4.83
N VAL A 399 -6.04 -16.39 5.14
CA VAL A 399 -5.05 -17.24 5.82
C VAL A 399 -5.04 -17.00 7.33
N GLU A 400 -5.81 -16.02 7.81
CA GLU A 400 -5.92 -15.67 9.22
C GLU A 400 -6.97 -16.53 9.93
N GLU A 401 -6.81 -16.64 11.24
CA GLU A 401 -7.71 -17.41 12.08
C GLU A 401 -8.78 -16.51 12.68
N LEU A 402 -10.02 -16.79 12.31
CA LEU A 402 -11.19 -16.18 12.92
C LEU A 402 -11.24 -16.54 14.41
N GLN A 403 -11.72 -15.61 15.23
CA GLN A 403 -11.84 -15.79 16.68
C GLN A 403 -13.31 -15.63 17.11
N PRO A 404 -13.81 -16.40 18.09
CA PRO A 404 -15.08 -16.12 18.71
C PRO A 404 -15.10 -14.72 19.36
N GLY A 405 -16.24 -14.03 19.31
CA GLY A 405 -16.39 -12.66 19.78
C GLY A 405 -15.99 -11.57 18.78
N GLN A 406 -15.59 -11.92 17.55
CA GLN A 406 -15.45 -10.96 16.45
C GLN A 406 -16.83 -10.64 15.86
N ASP A 407 -17.05 -9.38 15.51
CA ASP A 407 -18.24 -8.96 14.76
C ASP A 407 -18.04 -9.24 13.27
N ILE A 408 -19.13 -9.65 12.61
CA ILE A 408 -19.20 -9.90 11.17
C ILE A 408 -20.48 -9.32 10.58
N GLN A 409 -20.34 -8.52 9.51
CA GLN A 409 -21.48 -8.14 8.66
C GLN A 409 -21.25 -8.64 7.24
N ILE A 410 -22.28 -9.22 6.63
CA ILE A 410 -22.24 -9.77 5.28
C ILE A 410 -22.58 -8.67 4.27
N TYR A 411 -21.93 -8.68 3.12
CA TYR A 411 -22.14 -7.73 2.02
C TYR A 411 -22.27 -8.47 0.69
N HIS A 412 -22.96 -7.85 -0.27
CA HIS A 412 -22.94 -8.26 -1.67
C HIS A 412 -22.38 -7.15 -2.57
N ASP A 413 -21.96 -7.55 -3.77
CA ASP A 413 -21.58 -6.64 -4.86
C ASP A 413 -22.82 -5.92 -5.43
N ALA A 414 -22.83 -4.60 -5.44
CA ALA A 414 -23.89 -3.78 -6.03
C ALA A 414 -23.97 -3.89 -7.56
N ALA A 415 -22.84 -4.20 -8.22
CA ALA A 415 -22.81 -4.45 -9.67
C ALA A 415 -23.28 -5.88 -10.02
N GLY A 416 -23.32 -6.79 -9.04
CA GLY A 416 -23.70 -8.21 -9.21
C GLY A 416 -25.15 -8.46 -9.64
N GLY A 417 -26.00 -7.42 -9.66
CA GLY A 417 -27.30 -7.44 -10.32
C GLY A 417 -28.41 -6.77 -9.51
N ASP A 418 -29.56 -6.59 -10.17
CA ASP A 418 -30.71 -5.90 -9.59
C ASP A 418 -31.36 -6.71 -8.46
N LEU A 419 -30.89 -6.50 -7.22
CA LEU A 419 -31.30 -7.19 -5.98
C LEU A 419 -32.07 -6.24 -5.06
N LYS A 420 -33.12 -5.58 -5.58
CA LYS A 420 -34.01 -4.70 -4.81
C LYS A 420 -34.79 -5.39 -3.68
N GLU A 421 -34.66 -6.71 -3.55
CA GLU A 421 -35.42 -7.57 -2.62
C GLU A 421 -34.60 -8.10 -1.44
N LEU A 422 -33.27 -7.87 -1.40
CA LEU A 422 -32.49 -8.17 -0.20
C LEU A 422 -32.76 -7.10 0.88
N PRO A 423 -32.96 -7.49 2.15
CA PRO A 423 -33.02 -6.53 3.24
C PRO A 423 -31.68 -5.80 3.37
N THR A 424 -31.67 -4.51 2.99
CA THR A 424 -30.56 -3.62 3.28
C THR A 424 -30.42 -3.52 4.79
N GLY A 425 -29.31 -4.01 5.34
CA GLY A 425 -28.99 -3.79 6.74
C GLY A 425 -28.85 -2.30 7.05
N PRO A 426 -28.83 -1.90 8.33
CA PRO A 426 -28.39 -0.57 8.69
C PRO A 426 -27.00 -0.34 8.07
N VAL A 427 -26.90 0.69 7.22
CA VAL A 427 -25.59 1.19 6.80
C VAL A 427 -24.92 1.72 8.05
N ASP A 428 -23.81 1.09 8.42
CA ASP A 428 -22.99 1.48 9.56
C ASP A 428 -22.76 3.01 9.57
N PRO A 429 -23.29 3.74 10.57
CA PRO A 429 -23.26 5.19 10.60
C PRO A 429 -21.85 5.76 10.82
N ASN A 430 -20.88 4.92 11.19
CA ASN A 430 -19.48 5.31 11.29
C ASN A 430 -18.79 5.38 9.92
N VAL A 431 -19.33 4.73 8.87
CA VAL A 431 -18.75 4.75 7.50
C VAL A 431 -18.78 6.17 6.94
N PRO A 432 -17.62 6.83 6.72
CA PRO A 432 -17.59 8.23 6.30
C PRO A 432 -17.95 8.37 4.81
N SER A 433 -19.25 8.50 4.52
CA SER A 433 -19.76 8.87 3.18
C SER A 433 -19.23 10.24 2.69
N THR A 434 -18.66 11.03 3.59
CA THR A 434 -17.84 12.21 3.31
C THR A 434 -16.58 11.83 2.54
N THR A 435 -16.71 11.77 1.22
CA THR A 435 -15.56 11.76 0.29
C THR A 435 -14.67 12.96 0.64
N PRO A 436 -13.42 12.76 1.10
CA PRO A 436 -12.59 13.88 1.54
C PRO A 436 -12.32 14.83 0.36
N SER A 437 -12.51 16.12 0.60
CA SER A 437 -12.40 17.16 -0.43
C SER A 437 -10.97 17.44 -0.90
N SER A 438 -9.98 16.84 -0.24
CA SER A 438 -8.57 16.91 -0.61
C SER A 438 -8.15 15.69 -1.43
N PRO A 439 -7.39 15.86 -2.51
CA PRO A 439 -6.79 14.75 -3.24
C PRO A 439 -5.83 13.98 -2.33
N GLY A 440 -5.82 12.65 -2.45
CA GLY A 440 -4.88 11.79 -1.71
C GLY A 440 -3.43 12.01 -2.12
N LEU A 441 -2.51 11.69 -1.21
CA LEU A 441 -1.08 11.61 -1.47
C LEU A 441 -0.73 10.27 -2.15
N LEU A 442 -1.21 9.17 -1.56
CA LEU A 442 -1.14 7.83 -2.12
C LEU A 442 -2.54 7.27 -2.31
N GLN A 443 -2.77 6.58 -3.41
CA GLN A 443 -4.05 5.93 -3.70
C GLN A 443 -3.79 4.61 -4.44
N PHE A 444 -4.17 3.48 -3.85
CA PHE A 444 -4.07 2.15 -4.46
C PHE A 444 -5.46 1.53 -4.60
N ARG A 445 -5.70 0.80 -5.69
CA ARG A 445 -7.03 0.22 -6.00
C ARG A 445 -6.92 -1.25 -6.41
N ALA A 446 -7.87 -2.05 -5.92
CA ALA A 446 -8.11 -3.39 -6.43
C ALA A 446 -9.02 -3.29 -7.66
N LEU A 447 -8.58 -3.84 -8.79
CA LEU A 447 -9.41 -3.95 -10.00
C LEU A 447 -10.27 -5.20 -9.94
N ASP A 448 -11.40 -5.16 -10.62
CA ASP A 448 -12.19 -6.34 -10.90
C ASP A 448 -11.55 -7.12 -12.07
N PRO A 449 -11.15 -8.40 -11.89
CA PRO A 449 -10.55 -9.20 -12.96
C PRO A 449 -11.44 -9.30 -14.20
N ASP A 450 -12.78 -9.33 -14.02
CA ASP A 450 -13.74 -9.46 -15.13
C ASP A 450 -13.88 -8.15 -15.93
N THR A 451 -13.59 -6.99 -15.31
CA THR A 451 -13.62 -5.68 -15.99
C THR A 451 -12.39 -5.46 -16.87
N SER A 452 -11.24 -6.06 -16.53
CA SER A 452 -9.98 -5.95 -17.29
C SER A 452 -10.13 -6.36 -18.76
N ALA A 453 -11.02 -7.31 -19.05
CA ALA A 453 -11.22 -7.86 -20.39
C ALA A 453 -11.98 -6.92 -21.35
N SER A 454 -12.69 -5.90 -20.84
CA SER A 454 -13.53 -5.01 -21.66
C SER A 454 -12.89 -3.66 -22.00
N VAL A 455 -11.65 -3.40 -21.56
CA VAL A 455 -10.86 -2.24 -22.01
C VAL A 455 -10.32 -2.52 -23.41
N SER A 456 -11.22 -2.46 -24.40
CA SER A 456 -10.87 -2.61 -25.80
C SER A 456 -9.95 -1.45 -26.22
N HIS A 457 -8.66 -1.72 -26.33
CA HIS A 457 -7.73 -0.83 -27.02
C HIS A 457 -8.09 -0.77 -28.52
N THR A 458 -9.05 0.09 -28.86
CA THR A 458 -9.14 0.70 -30.18
C THR A 458 -8.06 1.79 -30.23
N PRO A 459 -6.90 1.59 -30.90
CA PRO A 459 -5.92 2.65 -31.05
C PRO A 459 -6.53 3.74 -31.95
N SER A 460 -6.99 4.83 -31.34
CA SER A 460 -7.45 6.02 -32.06
C SER A 460 -6.23 6.75 -32.65
N MET A 461 -5.69 6.20 -33.74
CA MET A 461 -4.51 6.76 -34.43
C MET A 461 -4.77 8.15 -35.04
N GLU A 462 -6.03 8.57 -35.12
CA GLU A 462 -6.46 9.90 -35.56
C GLU A 462 -6.71 10.86 -34.38
N SER A 463 -5.71 10.97 -33.49
CA SER A 463 -5.55 12.16 -32.66
C SER A 463 -4.13 12.69 -32.83
N ALA A 464 -3.96 13.64 -33.75
CA ALA A 464 -2.68 14.25 -34.02
C ALA A 464 -2.18 14.95 -32.75
N CYS A 465 -1.07 14.46 -32.18
CA CYS A 465 -0.43 15.03 -31.00
C CYS A 465 0.00 16.48 -31.30
N SER A 466 -0.90 17.40 -30.98
CA SER A 466 -0.72 18.83 -31.19
C SER A 466 0.20 19.32 -30.09
N THR A 467 1.50 19.30 -30.36
CA THR A 467 2.53 19.77 -29.43
C THR A 467 2.14 21.17 -28.93
N PRO A 468 1.94 21.36 -27.60
CA PRO A 468 1.49 22.64 -27.09
C PRO A 468 2.55 23.68 -27.40
N ALA A 469 2.22 24.65 -28.26
CA ALA A 469 3.14 25.70 -28.66
C ALA A 469 3.66 26.41 -27.40
N LEU A 470 4.99 26.52 -27.27
CA LEU A 470 5.65 26.96 -26.05
C LEU A 470 5.37 28.45 -25.81
N ASN A 471 4.29 28.75 -25.11
CA ASN A 471 3.70 30.08 -25.05
C ASN A 471 4.42 30.96 -24.01
N THR A 472 5.65 31.35 -24.33
CA THR A 472 6.57 32.12 -23.48
C THR A 472 6.12 33.57 -23.30
N GLY A 473 5.09 33.81 -22.48
CA GLY A 473 4.49 35.14 -22.33
C GLY A 473 3.72 35.45 -21.05
N GLY A 474 3.63 34.55 -20.07
CA GLY A 474 2.86 34.79 -18.84
C GLY A 474 3.43 34.13 -17.60
N THR A 475 3.89 34.93 -16.63
CA THR A 475 4.31 34.49 -15.29
C THR A 475 3.11 34.30 -14.37
N ALA A 476 2.16 33.44 -14.76
CA ALA A 476 1.17 32.92 -13.83
C ALA A 476 1.88 31.92 -12.89
N GLU A 477 1.64 32.01 -11.58
CA GLU A 477 2.15 30.97 -10.68
C GLU A 477 1.52 29.61 -11.05
N PRO A 478 2.31 28.53 -11.17
CA PRO A 478 1.78 27.22 -11.52
C PRO A 478 0.90 26.72 -10.37
N SER A 479 -0.42 26.70 -10.61
CA SER A 479 -1.37 26.06 -9.71
C SER A 479 -0.88 24.64 -9.39
N MET A 480 -0.67 24.34 -8.10
CA MET A 480 -0.11 23.05 -7.69
C MET A 480 -1.11 21.93 -7.96
N ALA A 481 -0.93 21.27 -9.10
CA ALA A 481 -1.61 20.03 -9.43
C ALA A 481 -1.43 19.00 -8.29
N PRO A 482 -2.44 18.16 -8.02
CA PRO A 482 -2.39 17.20 -6.92
C PRO A 482 -1.14 16.31 -7.00
N MET A 483 -0.39 16.22 -5.90
CA MET A 483 0.78 15.34 -5.77
C MET A 483 0.35 13.89 -5.54
N LEU A 484 -0.36 13.35 -6.52
CA LEU A 484 -1.04 12.06 -6.47
C LEU A 484 -0.15 10.96 -7.08
N PHE A 485 0.21 9.97 -6.26
CA PHE A 485 0.87 8.74 -6.72
C PHE A 485 -0.05 7.54 -6.48
N GLY A 486 -0.09 6.61 -7.44
CA GLY A 486 -0.97 5.46 -7.32
C GLY A 486 -0.86 4.45 -8.44
N GLY A 487 -1.30 3.23 -8.13
CA GLY A 487 -1.41 2.11 -9.05
C GLY A 487 -2.59 1.22 -8.68
N ALA A 488 -3.22 0.63 -9.68
CA ALA A 488 -4.28 -0.34 -9.50
C ALA A 488 -3.85 -1.70 -10.02
N SER A 489 -4.25 -2.77 -9.34
CA SER A 489 -4.03 -4.13 -9.81
C SER A 489 -5.23 -5.03 -9.58
N GLN A 490 -5.46 -5.97 -10.51
CA GLN A 490 -6.36 -7.11 -10.32
C GLN A 490 -5.95 -7.97 -9.10
N ASN A 491 -4.66 -7.99 -8.76
CA ASN A 491 -4.15 -8.69 -7.59
C ASN A 491 -4.34 -7.92 -6.27
N GLY A 492 -4.89 -6.70 -6.31
CA GLY A 492 -5.20 -5.90 -5.12
C GLY A 492 -4.03 -5.08 -4.59
N PHE A 493 -4.16 -4.64 -3.33
CA PHE A 493 -3.22 -3.72 -2.70
C PHE A 493 -2.96 -4.08 -1.23
N ILE A 494 -2.00 -3.41 -0.59
CA ILE A 494 -1.63 -3.62 0.82
C ILE A 494 -2.00 -2.36 1.59
N TRP A 495 -2.69 -2.50 2.73
CA TRP A 495 -3.13 -1.34 3.50
C TRP A 495 -3.31 -1.61 5.00
N GLY A 496 -3.01 -0.58 5.81
CA GLY A 496 -3.42 -0.45 7.21
C GLY A 496 -2.26 -0.34 8.21
N HIS A 497 -2.60 -0.20 9.49
CA HIS A 497 -1.65 -0.30 10.60
C HIS A 497 -1.31 -1.76 10.90
N ARG A 498 -2.32 -2.62 11.09
CA ARG A 498 -2.20 -4.08 10.99
C ARG A 498 -2.35 -4.50 9.52
N ALA A 499 -1.40 -4.15 8.66
CA ALA A 499 -1.65 -4.19 7.23
C ALA A 499 -1.93 -5.58 6.65
N ARG A 500 -2.94 -5.65 5.79
CA ARG A 500 -3.42 -6.85 5.09
C ARG A 500 -3.48 -6.63 3.58
N PRO A 501 -3.43 -7.71 2.77
CA PRO A 501 -3.69 -7.63 1.34
C PRO A 501 -5.19 -7.54 1.06
N ILE A 502 -5.63 -6.46 0.43
CA ILE A 502 -7.03 -6.20 0.08
C ILE A 502 -7.21 -6.52 -1.40
N GLN A 503 -7.92 -7.61 -1.69
CA GLN A 503 -8.19 -8.13 -3.04
C GLN A 503 -9.68 -8.01 -3.43
N ILE A 504 -10.41 -7.11 -2.78
CA ILE A 504 -11.86 -6.90 -3.01
C ILE A 504 -12.05 -6.00 -4.24
N PRO A 505 -12.76 -6.44 -5.30
CA PRO A 505 -13.00 -5.64 -6.50
C PRO A 505 -13.49 -4.21 -6.19
N ASN A 506 -12.90 -3.23 -6.86
CA ASN A 506 -13.25 -1.80 -6.74
C ASN A 506 -13.14 -1.21 -5.32
N SER A 507 -12.38 -1.86 -4.43
CA SER A 507 -11.92 -1.24 -3.19
C SER A 507 -10.68 -0.37 -3.42
N GLN A 508 -10.52 0.66 -2.59
CA GLN A 508 -9.46 1.67 -2.71
C GLN A 508 -8.92 2.09 -1.35
N GLY A 509 -7.60 1.95 -1.15
CA GLY A 509 -6.88 2.56 -0.03
C GLY A 509 -6.38 3.95 -0.43
N THR A 510 -6.62 4.96 0.42
CA THR A 510 -6.16 6.33 0.17
C THR A 510 -5.54 6.95 1.42
N LEU A 511 -4.34 7.52 1.26
CA LEU A 511 -3.53 8.12 2.33
C LEU A 511 -3.51 9.64 2.12
N TYR A 512 -3.77 10.39 3.19
CA TYR A 512 -3.83 11.85 3.17
C TYR A 512 -2.83 12.43 4.16
N THR A 513 -2.26 13.58 3.82
CA THR A 513 -1.67 14.48 4.82
C THR A 513 -2.79 15.35 5.39
N LYS A 514 -3.11 15.17 6.67
CA LYS A 514 -4.02 16.02 7.43
C LYS A 514 -3.52 17.46 7.37
N SER A 515 -4.35 18.35 6.84
CA SER A 515 -4.14 19.80 6.92
C SER A 515 -4.42 20.28 8.34
N ASP A 516 -3.43 20.87 9.00
CA ASP A 516 -3.63 21.75 10.16
C ASP A 516 -4.15 23.13 9.72
#